data_AF-A0A6A5K0Y2-F1
#
_entry.id   AF-A0A6A5K0Y2-F1
#
_cell.length_a   1.000
_cell.length_b   1.000
_cell.length_c   1.000
_cell.angle_alpha   90.00
_cell.angle_beta   90.00
_cell.angle_gamma   90.00
#
_symmetry.space_group_name_H-M   'P 1'
#
loop_
_entity.id
_entity.type
_entity.pdbx_description
1 polymer ?
#
loop_
_entity_poly.entity_id
_entity_poly.type
_entity_poly.pdbx_seq_one_letter_code
_entity_poly.pdbx_strand_id
1 'polypeptide(L)'
;MGLGDYSPGSIWYYAPNKAAPIVFIILFSISGVIHLYQTIKHKSWRTTALLPWAALLMISGFAVRLAGAYNTDNLAYLIASTVLMMSGPPVYALINYFILSRILYYVPYLAPIHPGRVATTFVGLDGACEILIGQGAWRMANSDSTDAQRQLGADLVTASLCLQAALFGAFGLLAAQFHRRATKAGVLTKDLKTVLYVMYVSAAIITIRCIYRLVEYIEGWTSSLYRNEIYFWIFEAVIMFINTALLNVWHPGKRLPSSNSTFLSRDGVTVRKGPGWGDDRPWIITIFDPFDLWGLAKGKDQKTQFWDMNDEELEILRAEKKKNKRGFLKGLLDPFHLWGERGYVVKYFHKVKGQERSSGGATQQVREVGEIQDGGESTKNMV
;
A
#
# COMPACT_ATOMS: atom_id res chain seq x y z
N MET A 1 -43.67 -8.84 -3.93
CA MET A 1 -42.93 -8.36 -2.74
C MET A 1 -42.10 -7.18 -3.19
N GLY A 2 -42.40 -6.01 -2.64
CA GLY A 2 -41.66 -4.78 -2.88
C GLY A 2 -40.27 -4.83 -2.24
N LEU A 3 -39.43 -3.88 -2.61
CA LEU A 3 -38.17 -3.60 -1.92
C LEU A 3 -38.44 -3.43 -0.41
N GLY A 4 -37.93 -4.34 0.43
CA GLY A 4 -37.98 -4.20 1.88
C GLY A 4 -39.08 -4.96 2.63
N ASP A 5 -39.92 -5.76 1.95
CA ASP A 5 -40.87 -6.62 2.65
C ASP A 5 -40.12 -7.73 3.42
N TYR A 6 -40.46 -7.96 4.69
CA TYR A 6 -39.89 -9.05 5.51
C TYR A 6 -40.29 -10.42 4.92
N SER A 7 -39.32 -11.30 4.71
CA SER A 7 -39.55 -12.68 4.22
C SER A 7 -39.40 -13.66 5.38
N PRO A 8 -40.48 -14.27 5.90
CA PRO A 8 -40.40 -15.28 6.96
C PRO A 8 -39.51 -16.46 6.53
N GLY A 9 -38.58 -16.88 7.38
CA GLY A 9 -37.66 -18.01 7.13
C GLY A 9 -36.36 -17.66 6.40
N SER A 10 -36.23 -16.43 5.87
CA SER A 10 -35.01 -15.95 5.24
C SER A 10 -33.96 -15.54 6.28
N ILE A 11 -32.69 -15.88 6.04
CA ILE A 11 -31.55 -15.38 6.84
C ILE A 11 -31.35 -13.87 6.61
N TRP A 12 -31.80 -13.36 5.47
CA TRP A 12 -31.82 -11.93 5.19
C TRP A 12 -32.93 -11.24 5.99
N TYR A 13 -32.62 -10.07 6.57
CA TYR A 13 -33.59 -9.26 7.32
C TYR A 13 -34.70 -8.66 6.44
N TYR A 14 -34.51 -8.66 5.12
CA TYR A 14 -35.43 -8.17 4.10
C TYR A 14 -35.50 -9.19 2.95
N ALA A 15 -36.56 -9.16 2.14
CA ALA A 15 -36.61 -9.90 0.88
C ALA A 15 -35.54 -9.34 -0.09
N PRO A 16 -34.48 -10.11 -0.42
CA PRO A 16 -33.36 -9.59 -1.20
C PRO A 16 -33.76 -9.29 -2.65
N ASN A 17 -33.31 -8.14 -3.17
CA ASN A 17 -33.60 -7.76 -4.55
C ASN A 17 -32.83 -8.62 -5.55
N LYS A 18 -33.54 -9.19 -6.53
CA LYS A 18 -32.97 -10.06 -7.58
C LYS A 18 -32.49 -9.29 -8.81
N ALA A 19 -33.06 -8.13 -9.12
CA ALA A 19 -32.76 -7.35 -10.32
C ALA A 19 -31.52 -6.46 -10.14
N ALA A 20 -31.38 -5.80 -9.01
CA ALA A 20 -30.28 -4.88 -8.73
C ALA A 20 -28.89 -5.55 -8.81
N PRO A 21 -28.65 -6.75 -8.24
CA PRO A 21 -27.36 -7.44 -8.40
C PRO A 21 -27.00 -7.68 -9.87
N ILE A 22 -27.97 -8.03 -10.73
CA ILE A 22 -27.75 -8.27 -12.17
C ILE A 22 -27.24 -7.00 -12.85
N VAL A 23 -27.86 -5.86 -12.56
CA VAL A 23 -27.44 -4.56 -13.11
C VAL A 23 -25.99 -4.25 -12.70
N PHE A 24 -25.64 -4.40 -11.42
CA PHE A 24 -24.28 -4.15 -10.97
C PHE A 24 -23.26 -5.16 -11.53
N ILE A 25 -23.62 -6.43 -11.71
CA ILE A 25 -22.77 -7.42 -12.38
C ILE A 25 -22.42 -6.93 -13.79
N ILE A 26 -23.40 -6.50 -14.57
CA ILE A 26 -23.19 -6.01 -15.94
C ILE A 26 -22.30 -4.76 -15.92
N LEU A 27 -22.61 -3.79 -15.06
CA LEU A 27 -21.87 -2.54 -14.93
C LEU A 27 -20.39 -2.75 -14.55
N PHE A 28 -20.13 -3.57 -13.52
CA PHE A 28 -18.76 -3.89 -13.11
C PHE A 28 -18.04 -4.78 -14.13
N SER A 29 -18.75 -5.63 -14.88
CA SER A 29 -18.16 -6.43 -15.97
C SER A 29 -17.67 -5.55 -17.12
N ILE A 30 -18.52 -4.62 -17.59
CA ILE A 30 -18.15 -3.65 -18.62
C ILE A 30 -16.95 -2.81 -18.14
N SER A 31 -17.03 -2.28 -16.91
CA SER A 31 -15.93 -1.54 -16.30
C SER A 31 -14.63 -2.36 -16.22
N GLY A 32 -14.70 -3.61 -15.75
CA GLY A 32 -13.56 -4.49 -15.59
C GLY A 32 -12.85 -4.81 -16.91
N VAL A 33 -13.62 -5.05 -17.98
CA VAL A 33 -13.07 -5.26 -19.33
C VAL A 33 -12.38 -4.00 -19.85
N ILE A 34 -12.98 -2.82 -19.64
CA ILE A 34 -12.37 -1.54 -20.01
C ILE A 34 -11.05 -1.33 -19.24
N HIS A 35 -11.03 -1.55 -17.93
CA HIS A 35 -9.82 -1.47 -17.10
C HIS A 35 -8.73 -2.43 -17.56
N LEU A 36 -9.09 -3.67 -17.91
CA LEU A 36 -8.15 -4.65 -18.44
C LEU A 36 -7.53 -4.16 -19.75
N TYR A 37 -8.36 -3.70 -20.69
CA TYR A 37 -7.89 -3.13 -21.96
C TYR A 37 -6.98 -1.91 -21.74
N GLN A 38 -7.37 -0.98 -20.87
CA GLN A 38 -6.59 0.22 -20.57
C GLN A 38 -5.25 -0.12 -19.92
N THR A 39 -5.22 -1.09 -19.00
CA THR A 39 -4.01 -1.56 -18.32
C THR A 39 -3.00 -2.13 -19.33
N ILE A 40 -3.48 -2.93 -20.28
CA ILE A 40 -2.65 -3.51 -21.35
C ILE A 40 -2.16 -2.41 -22.30
N LYS A 41 -3.07 -1.55 -22.79
CA LYS A 41 -2.76 -0.47 -23.74
C LYS A 41 -1.72 0.50 -23.20
N HIS A 42 -1.84 0.89 -21.92
CA HIS A 42 -0.94 1.85 -21.29
C HIS A 42 0.33 1.21 -20.69
N LYS A 43 0.48 -0.12 -20.80
CA LYS A 43 1.61 -0.87 -20.21
C LYS A 43 1.84 -0.53 -18.74
N SER A 44 0.75 -0.31 -17.99
CA SER A 44 0.74 0.17 -16.60
C SER A 44 0.45 -0.96 -15.60
N TRP A 45 0.79 -2.19 -15.95
CA TRP A 45 0.49 -3.41 -15.18
C TRP A 45 0.82 -3.29 -13.69
N ARG A 46 1.99 -2.73 -13.36
CA ARG A 46 2.42 -2.59 -11.95
C ARG A 46 1.57 -1.64 -11.11
N THR A 47 0.86 -0.70 -11.73
CA THR A 47 0.08 0.33 -11.02
C THR A 47 -1.42 0.07 -11.12
N THR A 48 -1.88 -0.56 -12.21
CA THR A 48 -3.31 -0.63 -12.56
C THR A 48 -3.85 -2.05 -12.71
N ALA A 49 -3.03 -3.10 -12.61
CA ALA A 49 -3.51 -4.49 -12.70
C ALA A 49 -4.50 -4.88 -11.60
N LEU A 50 -4.56 -4.13 -10.49
CA LEU A 50 -5.54 -4.34 -9.44
C LEU A 50 -6.94 -3.82 -9.79
N LEU A 51 -7.10 -2.96 -10.80
CA LEU A 51 -8.41 -2.46 -11.23
C LEU A 51 -9.31 -3.56 -11.77
N PRO A 52 -8.87 -4.39 -12.75
CA PRO A 52 -9.68 -5.52 -13.20
C PRO A 52 -9.89 -6.55 -12.08
N TRP A 53 -8.93 -6.72 -11.17
CA TRP A 53 -9.09 -7.60 -10.00
C TRP A 53 -10.18 -7.10 -9.04
N ALA A 54 -10.20 -5.81 -8.73
CA ALA A 54 -11.24 -5.20 -7.90
C ALA A 54 -12.63 -5.33 -8.55
N ALA A 55 -12.72 -5.16 -9.87
CA ALA A 55 -13.96 -5.40 -10.61
C ALA A 55 -14.41 -6.86 -10.50
N LEU A 56 -13.50 -7.84 -10.64
CA LEU A 56 -13.80 -9.27 -10.50
C LEU A 56 -14.32 -9.62 -9.10
N LEU A 57 -13.75 -9.04 -8.04
CA LEU A 57 -14.25 -9.23 -6.67
C LEU A 57 -15.69 -8.70 -6.52
N MET A 58 -15.97 -7.50 -7.04
CA MET A 58 -17.33 -6.93 -6.99
C MET A 58 -18.32 -7.77 -7.80
N ILE A 59 -17.95 -8.22 -9.01
CA ILE A 59 -18.78 -9.10 -9.85
C ILE A 59 -19.09 -10.40 -9.10
N SER A 60 -18.07 -11.01 -8.49
CA SER A 60 -18.22 -12.26 -7.74
C SER A 60 -19.11 -12.05 -6.50
N GLY A 61 -18.92 -10.96 -5.77
CA GLY A 61 -19.76 -10.60 -4.62
C GLY A 61 -21.23 -10.42 -5.00
N PHE A 62 -21.53 -9.69 -6.08
CA PHE A 62 -22.90 -9.53 -6.57
C PHE A 62 -23.48 -10.81 -7.17
N ALA A 63 -22.68 -11.66 -7.81
CA ALA A 63 -23.12 -12.95 -8.32
C ALA A 63 -23.51 -13.91 -7.19
N VAL A 64 -22.70 -13.99 -6.14
CA VAL A 64 -23.05 -14.78 -4.95
C VAL A 64 -24.25 -14.18 -4.22
N ARG A 65 -24.36 -12.85 -4.15
CA ARG A 65 -25.55 -12.17 -3.61
C ARG A 65 -26.81 -12.53 -4.40
N LEU A 66 -26.73 -12.55 -5.73
CA LEU A 66 -27.84 -12.96 -6.59
C LEU A 66 -28.25 -14.41 -6.31
N ALA A 67 -27.28 -15.33 -6.19
CA ALA A 67 -27.56 -16.72 -5.82
C ALA A 67 -28.21 -16.82 -4.43
N GLY A 68 -27.74 -16.04 -3.45
CA GLY A 68 -28.34 -15.93 -2.12
C GLY A 68 -29.75 -15.32 -2.13
N ALA A 69 -30.09 -14.51 -3.14
CA ALA A 69 -31.44 -13.98 -3.31
C ALA A 69 -32.45 -15.01 -3.86
N TYR A 70 -31.97 -16.09 -4.49
CA TYR A 70 -32.78 -17.25 -4.87
C TYR A 70 -32.81 -18.32 -3.78
N ASN A 71 -31.75 -18.42 -2.97
CA ASN A 71 -31.61 -19.39 -1.88
C ASN A 71 -31.46 -18.65 -0.54
N THR A 72 -32.56 -18.10 -0.04
CA THR A 72 -32.62 -17.23 1.15
C THR A 72 -32.21 -17.90 2.46
N ASP A 73 -32.19 -19.23 2.47
CA ASP A 73 -31.99 -20.05 3.66
C ASP A 73 -30.53 -20.50 3.79
N ASN A 74 -29.68 -20.14 2.82
CA ASN A 74 -28.28 -20.56 2.78
C ASN A 74 -27.35 -19.48 3.35
N LEU A 75 -26.89 -19.71 4.58
CA LEU A 75 -26.00 -18.82 5.31
C LEU A 75 -24.66 -18.61 4.58
N ALA A 76 -24.14 -19.64 3.91
CA ALA A 76 -22.85 -19.57 3.22
C ALA A 76 -22.86 -18.55 2.07
N TYR A 77 -23.98 -18.41 1.35
CA TYR A 77 -24.10 -17.37 0.31
C TYR A 77 -24.13 -15.96 0.89
N LEU A 78 -24.80 -15.76 2.03
CA LEU A 78 -24.80 -14.46 2.71
C LEU A 78 -23.38 -14.09 3.18
N ILE A 79 -22.67 -15.03 3.81
CA ILE A 79 -21.29 -14.82 4.27
C ILE A 79 -20.38 -14.52 3.07
N ALA A 80 -20.38 -15.40 2.07
CA ALA A 80 -19.48 -15.28 0.93
C ALA A 80 -19.72 -13.99 0.12
N SER A 81 -20.98 -13.61 -0.10
CA SER A 81 -21.29 -12.33 -0.76
C SER A 81 -20.81 -11.12 0.05
N THR A 82 -21.03 -11.14 1.37
CA THR A 82 -20.60 -10.06 2.27
C THR A 82 -19.09 -9.91 2.27
N VAL A 83 -18.34 -11.01 2.45
CA VAL A 83 -16.87 -10.99 2.45
C VAL A 83 -16.31 -10.51 1.12
N LEU A 84 -16.77 -11.07 -0.01
CA LEU A 84 -16.30 -10.66 -1.34
C LEU A 84 -16.56 -9.18 -1.63
N MET A 85 -17.71 -8.66 -1.21
CA MET A 85 -18.03 -7.26 -1.37
C MET A 85 -17.21 -6.36 -0.45
N MET A 86 -16.96 -6.78 0.80
CA MET A 86 -16.11 -6.05 1.75
C MET A 86 -14.66 -5.97 1.28
N SER A 87 -14.13 -6.98 0.59
CA SER A 87 -12.76 -6.96 0.07
C SER A 87 -12.56 -6.08 -1.17
N GLY A 88 -13.62 -5.61 -1.83
CA GLY A 88 -13.52 -4.77 -3.04
C GLY A 88 -12.85 -3.39 -2.81
N PRO A 89 -13.35 -2.53 -1.91
CA PRO A 89 -12.77 -1.21 -1.62
C PRO A 89 -11.32 -1.19 -1.18
N PRO A 90 -10.87 -2.09 -0.30
CA PRO A 90 -9.45 -2.20 0.07
C PRO A 90 -8.56 -2.33 -1.17
N VAL A 91 -8.98 -3.09 -2.19
CA VAL A 91 -8.25 -3.18 -3.46
C VAL A 91 -8.27 -1.85 -4.24
N TYR A 92 -9.39 -1.11 -4.24
CA TYR A 92 -9.41 0.25 -4.83
C TYR A 92 -8.54 1.25 -4.05
N ALA A 93 -8.48 1.13 -2.72
CA ALA A 93 -7.60 1.91 -1.86
C ALA A 93 -6.13 1.61 -2.19
N LEU A 94 -5.81 0.33 -2.36
CA LEU A 94 -4.50 -0.16 -2.75
C LEU A 94 -4.01 0.49 -4.05
N ILE A 95 -4.90 0.66 -5.03
CA ILE A 95 -4.62 1.38 -6.28
C ILE A 95 -4.28 2.84 -5.98
N ASN A 96 -5.02 3.52 -5.12
CA ASN A 96 -4.71 4.90 -4.72
C ASN A 96 -3.35 5.01 -4.01
N TYR A 97 -2.98 4.03 -3.19
CA TYR A 97 -1.66 3.95 -2.56
C TYR A 97 -0.55 3.83 -3.59
N PHE A 98 -0.75 3.00 -4.61
CA PHE A 98 0.18 2.91 -5.73
C PHE A 98 0.22 4.18 -6.57
N ILE A 99 -0.91 4.84 -6.84
CA ILE A 99 -0.94 6.12 -7.57
C ILE A 99 -0.14 7.17 -6.80
N LEU A 100 -0.36 7.34 -5.49
CA LEU A 100 0.41 8.27 -4.67
C LEU A 100 1.90 7.92 -4.68
N SER A 101 2.25 6.65 -4.47
CA SER A 101 3.63 6.17 -4.57
C SER A 101 4.26 6.58 -5.91
N ARG A 102 3.54 6.41 -7.03
CA ARG A 102 4.05 6.77 -8.36
C ARG A 102 4.21 8.28 -8.55
N ILE A 103 3.32 9.08 -7.99
CA ILE A 103 3.44 10.54 -7.94
C ILE A 103 4.71 10.94 -7.17
N LEU A 104 4.96 10.31 -6.02
CA LEU A 104 6.15 10.60 -5.22
C LEU A 104 7.45 10.14 -5.92
N TYR A 105 7.43 9.04 -6.68
CA TYR A 105 8.56 8.68 -7.55
C TYR A 105 8.78 9.70 -8.67
N TYR A 106 7.71 10.32 -9.17
CA TYR A 106 7.79 11.32 -10.22
C TYR A 106 8.31 12.67 -9.71
N VAL A 107 7.98 13.07 -8.48
CA VAL A 107 8.45 14.32 -7.86
C VAL A 107 9.15 14.01 -6.51
N PRO A 108 10.35 13.41 -6.55
CA PRO A 108 10.97 12.84 -5.35
C PRO A 108 11.45 13.89 -4.35
N TYR A 109 11.92 15.04 -4.80
CA TYR A 109 12.43 16.13 -3.95
C TYR A 109 11.36 16.82 -3.09
N LEU A 110 10.07 16.60 -3.36
CA LEU A 110 8.96 17.09 -2.54
C LEU A 110 8.25 15.99 -1.76
N ALA A 111 8.68 14.73 -1.92
CA ALA A 111 8.04 13.61 -1.27
C ALA A 111 8.18 13.71 0.26
N PRO A 112 7.08 13.62 1.03
CA PRO A 112 7.17 13.64 2.49
C PRO A 112 7.84 12.40 3.06
N ILE A 113 7.60 11.24 2.44
CA ILE A 113 8.21 9.96 2.78
C ILE A 113 8.58 9.20 1.51
N HIS A 114 9.48 8.22 1.66
CA HIS A 114 9.94 7.41 0.54
C HIS A 114 8.75 6.76 -0.22
N PRO A 115 8.67 6.88 -1.56
CA PRO A 115 7.54 6.40 -2.35
C PRO A 115 7.25 4.91 -2.18
N GLY A 116 8.29 4.07 -2.13
CA GLY A 116 8.15 2.64 -1.89
C GLY A 116 7.54 2.30 -0.53
N ARG A 117 7.79 3.14 0.49
CA ARG A 117 7.28 2.95 1.85
C ARG A 117 5.78 3.27 1.91
N VAL A 118 5.33 4.31 1.20
CA VAL A 118 3.89 4.58 1.05
C VAL A 118 3.16 3.33 0.57
N ALA A 119 3.64 2.70 -0.50
CA ALA A 119 3.02 1.48 -0.97
C ALA A 119 3.07 0.41 0.12
N THR A 120 4.25 -0.04 0.55
CA THR A 120 4.38 -1.20 1.45
C THR A 120 3.67 -1.02 2.79
N THR A 121 3.71 0.16 3.40
CA THR A 121 3.10 0.44 4.70
C THR A 121 1.59 0.43 4.63
N PHE A 122 1.01 1.18 3.69
CA PHE A 122 -0.44 1.25 3.55
C PHE A 122 -1.00 -0.08 3.04
N VAL A 123 -0.32 -0.77 2.10
CA VAL A 123 -0.68 -2.14 1.68
C VAL A 123 -0.68 -3.09 2.89
N GLY A 124 0.38 -3.06 3.71
CA GLY A 124 0.55 -3.98 4.82
C GLY A 124 -0.46 -3.76 5.94
N LEU A 125 -0.70 -2.50 6.31
CA LEU A 125 -1.69 -2.14 7.32
C LEU A 125 -3.12 -2.43 6.86
N ASP A 126 -3.46 -2.10 5.60
CA ASP A 126 -4.78 -2.41 5.04
C ASP A 126 -4.98 -3.94 4.94
N GLY A 127 -3.95 -4.68 4.53
CA GLY A 127 -3.97 -6.15 4.55
C GLY A 127 -4.16 -6.74 5.95
N ALA A 128 -3.57 -6.13 6.99
CA ALA A 128 -3.82 -6.52 8.37
C ALA A 128 -5.28 -6.27 8.79
N CYS A 129 -5.88 -5.15 8.37
CA CYS A 129 -7.31 -4.87 8.58
C CYS A 129 -8.18 -5.93 7.90
N GLU A 130 -7.87 -6.31 6.66
CA GLU A 130 -8.61 -7.33 5.92
C GLU A 130 -8.53 -8.71 6.57
N ILE A 131 -7.36 -9.08 7.12
CA ILE A 131 -7.22 -10.33 7.88
C ILE A 131 -8.11 -10.32 9.12
N LEU A 132 -8.12 -9.22 9.86
CA LEU A 132 -8.95 -9.08 11.06
C LEU A 132 -10.45 -9.11 10.71
N ILE A 133 -10.87 -8.47 9.61
CA ILE A 133 -12.25 -8.55 9.09
C ILE A 133 -12.59 -10.00 8.73
N GLY A 134 -11.74 -10.68 7.96
CA GLY A 134 -12.00 -12.07 7.54
C GLY A 134 -12.13 -13.01 8.74
N GLN A 135 -11.26 -12.88 9.74
CA GLN A 135 -11.32 -13.67 10.97
C GLN A 135 -12.55 -13.33 11.82
N GLY A 136 -12.92 -12.05 11.90
CA GLY A 136 -14.09 -11.60 12.64
C GLY A 136 -15.41 -12.05 11.99
N ALA A 137 -15.53 -11.86 10.68
CA ALA A 137 -16.72 -12.21 9.90
C ALA A 137 -17.05 -13.71 9.97
N TRP A 138 -16.05 -14.58 9.80
CA TRP A 138 -16.25 -16.03 9.90
C TRP A 138 -16.76 -16.45 11.29
N ARG A 139 -16.18 -15.90 12.37
CA ARG A 139 -16.58 -16.23 13.75
C ARG A 139 -17.98 -15.77 14.09
N MET A 140 -18.37 -14.58 13.62
CA MET A 140 -19.74 -14.08 13.82
C MET A 140 -20.77 -14.96 13.11
N ALA A 141 -20.43 -15.49 11.93
CA ALA A 141 -21.37 -16.21 11.11
C ALA A 141 -21.39 -17.73 11.36
N ASN A 142 -20.43 -18.28 12.10
CA ASN A 142 -20.41 -19.69 12.43
C ASN A 142 -21.40 -20.02 13.56
N SER A 143 -22.40 -20.87 13.27
CA SER A 143 -23.39 -21.34 14.24
C SER A 143 -22.78 -22.19 15.36
N ASP A 144 -21.61 -22.78 15.13
CA ASP A 144 -20.92 -23.63 16.12
C ASP A 144 -20.01 -22.82 17.04
N SER A 145 -19.80 -21.53 16.75
CA SER A 145 -19.01 -20.65 17.61
C SER A 145 -19.74 -20.29 18.89
N THR A 146 -19.00 -20.28 20.01
CA THR A 146 -19.53 -19.85 21.31
C THR A 146 -19.87 -18.36 21.30
N ASP A 147 -20.73 -17.90 22.20
CA ASP A 147 -21.09 -16.47 22.26
C ASP A 147 -19.87 -15.57 22.50
N ALA A 148 -18.90 -16.04 23.29
CA ALA A 148 -17.62 -15.35 23.47
C ALA A 148 -16.82 -15.24 22.16
N GLN A 149 -16.82 -16.28 21.32
CA GLN A 149 -16.14 -16.27 20.02
C GLN A 149 -16.84 -15.35 19.02
N ARG A 150 -18.18 -15.29 19.04
CA ARG A 150 -18.98 -14.36 18.22
C ARG A 150 -18.73 -12.91 18.62
N GLN A 151 -18.70 -12.62 19.93
CA GLN A 151 -18.38 -11.29 20.44
C GLN A 151 -16.97 -10.86 20.03
N LEU A 152 -15.98 -11.74 20.22
CA LEU A 152 -14.62 -11.49 19.75
C LEU A 152 -14.59 -11.22 18.23
N GLY A 153 -15.41 -11.92 17.46
CA GLY A 153 -15.55 -11.68 16.02
C GLY A 153 -16.06 -10.27 15.70
N ALA A 154 -17.10 -9.82 16.40
CA ALA A 154 -17.65 -8.47 16.26
C ALA A 154 -16.64 -7.38 16.66
N ASP A 155 -15.91 -7.59 17.75
CA ASP A 155 -14.88 -6.68 18.23
C ASP A 155 -13.72 -6.57 17.21
N LEU A 156 -13.31 -7.68 16.61
CA LEU A 156 -12.28 -7.70 15.57
C LEU A 156 -12.69 -6.91 14.33
N VAL A 157 -13.92 -7.10 13.82
CA VAL A 157 -14.40 -6.34 12.66
C VAL A 157 -14.48 -4.84 13.00
N THR A 158 -15.02 -4.50 14.17
CA THR A 158 -15.14 -3.11 14.61
C THR A 158 -13.78 -2.43 14.74
N ALA A 159 -12.81 -3.08 15.39
CA ALA A 159 -11.45 -2.59 15.52
C ALA A 159 -10.78 -2.37 14.16
N SER A 160 -11.02 -3.28 13.20
CA SER A 160 -10.49 -3.17 11.83
C SER A 160 -11.04 -1.97 11.09
N LEU A 161 -12.35 -1.73 11.17
CA LEU A 161 -13.00 -0.60 10.53
C LEU A 161 -12.50 0.74 11.11
N CYS A 162 -12.30 0.80 12.43
CA CYS A 162 -11.66 1.95 13.08
C CYS A 162 -10.22 2.18 12.58
N LEU A 163 -9.43 1.11 12.48
CA LEU A 163 -8.05 1.19 11.97
C LEU A 163 -8.01 1.63 10.49
N GLN A 164 -8.92 1.12 9.66
CA GLN A 164 -9.08 1.55 8.26
C GLN A 164 -9.42 3.03 8.15
N ALA A 165 -10.35 3.53 8.96
CA ALA A 165 -10.70 4.96 8.98
C ALA A 165 -9.48 5.82 9.33
N ALA A 166 -8.70 5.43 10.35
CA ALA A 166 -7.46 6.11 10.72
C ALA A 166 -6.41 6.05 9.58
N LEU A 167 -6.29 4.90 8.92
CA LEU A 167 -5.38 4.69 7.79
C LEU A 167 -5.72 5.60 6.61
N PHE A 168 -7.00 5.72 6.25
CA PHE A 168 -7.45 6.64 5.19
C PHE A 168 -7.22 8.10 5.56
N GLY A 169 -7.42 8.47 6.83
CA GLY A 169 -7.08 9.80 7.33
C GLY A 169 -5.58 10.11 7.16
N ALA A 170 -4.71 9.19 7.60
CA ALA A 170 -3.26 9.33 7.45
C ALA A 170 -2.82 9.42 5.98
N PHE A 171 -3.41 8.61 5.10
CA PHE A 171 -3.18 8.66 3.66
C PHE A 171 -3.56 10.03 3.08
N GLY A 172 -4.74 10.54 3.44
CA GLY A 172 -5.22 11.85 3.01
C GLY A 172 -4.31 13.00 3.46
N LEU A 173 -3.84 12.97 4.71
CA LEU A 173 -2.88 13.93 5.25
C LEU A 173 -1.55 13.91 4.50
N LEU A 174 -1.01 12.71 4.22
CA LEU A 174 0.22 12.56 3.46
C LEU A 174 0.09 13.13 2.04
N ALA A 175 -1.01 12.80 1.35
CA ALA A 175 -1.31 13.33 0.03
C ALA A 175 -1.45 14.86 0.07
N ALA A 176 -2.17 15.42 1.04
CA ALA A 176 -2.34 16.85 1.23
C ALA A 176 -1.01 17.57 1.51
N GLN A 177 -0.13 16.97 2.31
CA GLN A 177 1.20 17.51 2.57
C GLN A 177 2.04 17.58 1.30
N PHE A 178 2.05 16.51 0.49
CA PHE A 178 2.71 16.51 -0.81
C PHE A 178 2.12 17.57 -1.74
N HIS A 179 0.79 17.65 -1.85
CA HIS A 179 0.11 18.63 -2.68
C HIS A 179 0.49 20.06 -2.28
N ARG A 180 0.47 20.41 -0.98
CA ARG A 180 0.90 21.73 -0.50
C ARG A 180 2.35 22.05 -0.88
N ARG A 181 3.28 21.08 -0.75
CA ARG A 181 4.69 21.26 -1.15
C ARG A 181 4.81 21.46 -2.66
N ALA A 182 4.11 20.66 -3.46
CA ALA A 182 4.12 20.73 -4.92
C ALA A 182 3.51 22.02 -5.47
N THR A 183 2.43 22.53 -4.85
CA THR A 183 1.85 23.83 -5.20
C THR A 183 2.80 24.96 -4.89
N LYS A 184 3.42 24.96 -3.70
CA LYS A 184 4.40 25.99 -3.30
C LYS A 184 5.62 26.02 -4.24
N ALA A 185 6.04 24.86 -4.73
CA ALA A 185 7.16 24.76 -5.67
C ALA A 185 6.78 25.07 -7.13
N GLY A 186 5.50 25.20 -7.47
CA GLY A 186 5.06 25.52 -8.84
C GLY A 186 5.21 24.37 -9.85
N VAL A 187 5.44 23.14 -9.40
CA VAL A 187 5.78 21.98 -10.27
C VAL A 187 4.57 21.13 -10.69
N LEU A 188 3.36 21.57 -10.32
CA LEU A 188 2.12 20.86 -10.61
C LEU A 188 1.65 21.10 -12.05
N THR A 189 2.05 20.20 -12.96
CA THR A 189 1.53 20.14 -14.33
C THR A 189 0.03 19.82 -14.36
N LYS A 190 -0.65 20.14 -15.48
CA LYS A 190 -2.11 19.87 -15.64
C LYS A 190 -2.44 18.38 -15.43
N ASP A 191 -1.59 17.49 -15.94
CA ASP A 191 -1.77 16.05 -15.77
C ASP A 191 -1.58 15.59 -14.33
N LEU A 192 -0.54 16.10 -13.63
CA LEU A 192 -0.30 15.77 -12.24
C LEU A 192 -1.44 16.26 -11.33
N LYS A 193 -1.95 17.47 -11.57
CA LYS A 193 -3.16 17.99 -10.89
C LYS A 193 -4.35 17.07 -11.10
N THR A 194 -4.59 16.65 -12.35
CA THR A 194 -5.73 15.79 -12.65
C THR A 194 -5.63 14.44 -11.94
N VAL A 195 -4.45 13.82 -11.92
CA VAL A 195 -4.24 12.55 -11.20
C VAL A 195 -4.44 12.73 -9.69
N LEU A 196 -3.94 13.83 -9.10
CA LEU A 196 -4.16 14.14 -7.69
C LEU A 196 -5.64 14.31 -7.37
N TYR A 197 -6.38 15.10 -8.16
CA TYR A 197 -7.81 15.31 -7.94
C TYR A 197 -8.61 14.01 -8.09
N VAL A 198 -8.32 13.20 -9.10
CA VAL A 198 -8.97 11.90 -9.30
C VAL A 198 -8.70 10.97 -8.11
N MET A 199 -7.45 10.93 -7.63
CA MET A 199 -7.08 10.17 -6.44
C MET A 199 -7.79 10.69 -5.18
N TYR A 200 -7.95 12.01 -5.00
CA TYR A 200 -8.69 12.57 -3.87
C TYR A 200 -10.18 12.22 -3.92
N VAL A 201 -10.83 12.34 -5.08
CA VAL A 201 -12.24 11.96 -5.24
C VAL A 201 -12.40 10.46 -5.00
N SER A 202 -11.50 9.64 -5.54
CA SER A 202 -11.49 8.19 -5.31
C SER A 202 -11.33 7.84 -3.83
N ALA A 203 -10.34 8.45 -3.16
CA ALA A 203 -10.11 8.24 -1.73
C ALA A 203 -11.30 8.71 -0.88
N ALA A 204 -11.91 9.85 -1.21
CA ALA A 204 -13.10 10.35 -0.51
C ALA A 204 -14.29 9.40 -0.63
N ILE A 205 -14.53 8.85 -1.82
CA ILE A 205 -15.60 7.86 -2.03
C ILE A 205 -15.37 6.61 -1.17
N ILE A 206 -14.14 6.09 -1.16
CA ILE A 206 -13.78 4.92 -0.35
C ILE A 206 -13.94 5.23 1.15
N THR A 207 -13.50 6.41 1.60
CA THR A 207 -13.66 6.85 2.99
C THR A 207 -15.13 6.95 3.39
N ILE A 208 -16.00 7.51 2.53
CA ILE A 208 -17.45 7.57 2.79
C ILE A 208 -18.02 6.16 2.97
N ARG A 209 -17.63 5.21 2.11
CA ARG A 209 -18.00 3.80 2.24
C ARG A 209 -17.56 3.21 3.59
N CYS A 210 -16.31 3.44 3.98
CA CYS A 210 -15.76 2.92 5.23
C CYS A 210 -16.45 3.52 6.46
N ILE A 211 -16.83 4.80 6.41
CA ILE A 211 -17.63 5.44 7.48
C ILE A 211 -19.02 4.81 7.54
N TYR A 212 -19.69 4.62 6.40
CA TYR A 212 -20.97 3.92 6.34
C TYR A 212 -20.88 2.54 6.98
N ARG A 213 -19.85 1.75 6.63
CA ARG A 213 -19.63 0.42 7.21
C ARG A 213 -19.32 0.44 8.69
N LEU A 214 -18.53 1.40 9.15
CA LEU A 214 -18.24 1.58 10.56
C LEU A 214 -19.53 1.86 11.35
N VAL A 215 -20.38 2.78 10.86
CA VAL A 215 -21.66 3.11 11.51
C VAL A 215 -22.62 1.91 11.46
N GLU A 216 -22.73 1.23 10.32
CA GLU A 216 -23.56 0.03 10.16
C GLU A 216 -23.17 -1.07 11.17
N TYR A 217 -21.87 -1.28 11.39
CA TYR A 217 -21.37 -2.27 12.36
C TYR A 217 -21.55 -1.84 13.82
N ILE A 218 -21.36 -0.56 14.13
CA ILE A 218 -21.53 -0.02 15.49
C ILE A 218 -23.00 -0.04 15.91
N GLU A 219 -23.91 0.38 15.04
CA GLU A 219 -25.35 0.37 15.34
C GLU A 219 -25.94 -1.05 15.35
N GLY A 220 -25.29 -1.98 14.64
CA GLY A 220 -25.63 -3.39 14.63
C GLY A 220 -26.96 -3.72 13.94
N TRP A 221 -27.45 -4.92 14.21
CA TRP A 221 -28.53 -5.59 13.48
C TRP A 221 -29.94 -4.98 13.72
N THR A 222 -30.09 -4.17 14.76
CA THR A 222 -31.38 -3.52 15.08
C THR A 222 -31.55 -2.18 14.36
N SER A 223 -30.48 -1.67 13.74
CA SER A 223 -30.46 -0.38 13.05
C SER A 223 -31.34 -0.34 11.80
N SER A 224 -31.80 0.87 11.46
CA SER A 224 -32.51 1.11 10.21
C SER A 224 -31.61 0.95 8.98
N LEU A 225 -30.29 1.11 9.16
CA LEU A 225 -29.28 0.93 8.11
C LEU A 225 -29.21 -0.52 7.65
N TYR A 226 -29.15 -1.47 8.60
CA TYR A 226 -29.06 -2.89 8.28
C TYR A 226 -30.38 -3.46 7.73
N ARG A 227 -31.52 -2.94 8.21
CA ARG A 227 -32.86 -3.41 7.82
C ARG A 227 -33.29 -2.96 6.43
N ASN A 228 -32.77 -1.84 5.94
CA ASN A 228 -33.17 -1.29 4.64
C ASN A 228 -32.09 -1.54 3.58
N GLU A 229 -32.40 -2.41 2.61
CA GLU A 229 -31.48 -2.75 1.51
C GLU A 229 -31.06 -1.54 0.66
N ILE A 230 -31.85 -0.46 0.66
CA ILE A 230 -31.57 0.74 -0.13
C ILE A 230 -30.23 1.38 0.25
N TYR A 231 -29.89 1.42 1.55
CA TYR A 231 -28.64 2.01 2.00
C TYR A 231 -27.43 1.25 1.49
N PHE A 232 -27.52 -0.08 1.48
CA PHE A 232 -26.52 -0.93 0.86
C PHE A 232 -26.36 -0.61 -0.64
N TRP A 233 -27.45 -0.51 -1.41
CA TRP A 233 -27.32 -0.19 -2.84
C TRP A 233 -26.65 1.16 -3.08
N ILE A 234 -26.95 2.18 -2.28
CA ILE A 234 -26.36 3.51 -2.43
C ILE A 234 -24.89 3.51 -1.97
N PHE A 235 -24.64 3.17 -0.71
CA PHE A 235 -23.34 3.35 -0.06
C PHE A 235 -22.35 2.21 -0.32
N GLU A 236 -22.77 1.08 -0.88
CA GLU A 236 -21.86 -0.02 -1.22
C GLU A 236 -21.73 -0.25 -2.71
N ALA A 237 -22.82 -0.20 -3.45
CA ALA A 237 -22.82 -0.52 -4.86
C ALA A 237 -22.62 0.73 -5.74
N VAL A 238 -23.50 1.74 -5.60
CA VAL A 238 -23.49 2.93 -6.46
C VAL A 238 -22.20 3.73 -6.30
N ILE A 239 -21.81 4.09 -5.06
CA ILE A 239 -20.62 4.92 -4.88
C ILE A 239 -19.34 4.21 -5.37
N MET A 240 -19.27 2.90 -5.23
CA MET A 240 -18.12 2.12 -5.69
C MET A 240 -18.11 1.94 -7.21
N PHE A 241 -19.28 1.86 -7.82
CA PHE A 241 -19.39 1.93 -9.27
C PHE A 241 -18.94 3.30 -9.79
N ILE A 242 -19.36 4.40 -9.14
CA ILE A 242 -18.89 5.75 -9.47
C ILE A 242 -17.37 5.83 -9.36
N ASN A 243 -16.77 5.27 -8.31
CA ASN A 243 -15.32 5.22 -8.15
C ASN A 243 -14.64 4.44 -9.28
N THR A 244 -15.17 3.27 -9.65
CA THR A 244 -14.58 2.47 -10.74
C THR A 244 -14.73 3.16 -12.10
N ALA A 245 -15.86 3.83 -12.33
CA ALA A 245 -16.11 4.61 -13.54
C ALA A 245 -15.22 5.85 -13.64
N LEU A 246 -15.00 6.56 -12.52
CA LEU A 246 -14.04 7.65 -12.41
C LEU A 246 -12.64 7.18 -12.85
N LEU A 247 -12.18 6.05 -12.33
CA LEU A 247 -10.86 5.50 -12.67
C LEU A 247 -10.78 5.00 -14.12
N ASN A 248 -11.89 4.61 -14.76
CA ASN A 248 -11.95 4.29 -16.19
C ASN A 248 -11.79 5.54 -17.06
N VAL A 249 -12.51 6.62 -16.74
CA VAL A 249 -12.49 7.86 -17.52
C VAL A 249 -11.14 8.56 -17.38
N TRP A 250 -10.64 8.65 -16.14
CA TRP A 250 -9.37 9.28 -15.81
C TRP A 250 -8.30 8.26 -15.43
N HIS A 251 -7.99 7.36 -16.36
CA HIS A 251 -7.04 6.29 -16.11
C HIS A 251 -5.64 6.83 -15.75
N PRO A 252 -5.07 6.47 -14.59
CA PRO A 252 -3.81 7.01 -14.10
C PRO A 252 -2.63 6.62 -15.01
N GLY A 253 -2.69 5.46 -15.66
CA GLY A 253 -1.65 4.99 -16.59
C GLY A 253 -1.49 5.84 -17.86
N LYS A 254 -2.45 6.72 -18.18
CA LYS A 254 -2.34 7.65 -19.32
C LYS A 254 -1.51 8.89 -18.98
N ARG A 255 -1.48 9.28 -17.69
CA ARG A 255 -0.99 10.59 -17.23
C ARG A 255 0.30 10.51 -16.40
N LEU A 256 0.62 9.33 -15.85
CA LEU A 256 1.86 9.08 -15.14
C LEU A 256 2.85 8.30 -16.03
N PRO A 257 4.17 8.56 -15.93
CA PRO A 257 5.17 7.79 -16.67
C PRO A 257 5.11 6.31 -16.28
N SER A 258 5.28 5.40 -17.23
CA SER A 258 5.23 3.94 -16.97
C SER A 258 6.40 3.42 -16.11
N SER A 259 7.53 4.14 -16.02
CA SER A 259 8.69 3.76 -15.19
C SER A 259 8.76 4.51 -13.84
N ASN A 260 9.19 3.82 -12.78
CA ASN A 260 9.52 4.42 -11.46
C ASN A 260 10.89 5.13 -11.45
N SER A 261 11.67 4.98 -12.52
CA SER A 261 12.95 5.66 -12.67
C SER A 261 12.81 7.06 -13.29
N THR A 262 11.63 7.40 -13.79
CA THR A 262 11.38 8.69 -14.44
C THR A 262 10.90 9.70 -13.40
N PHE A 263 11.57 10.83 -13.32
CA PHE A 263 11.25 11.92 -12.39
C PHE A 263 11.27 13.28 -13.10
N LEU A 264 10.50 14.23 -12.58
CA LEU A 264 10.46 15.62 -13.01
C LEU A 264 11.64 16.36 -12.38
N SER A 265 12.33 17.21 -13.12
CA SER A 265 13.35 18.10 -12.57
C SER A 265 12.72 19.24 -11.76
N ARG A 266 13.54 20.02 -11.06
CA ARG A 266 13.09 21.17 -10.24
C ARG A 266 12.48 22.30 -11.08
N ASP A 267 12.79 22.34 -12.37
CA ASP A 267 12.21 23.29 -13.33
C ASP A 267 10.72 23.06 -13.60
N GLY A 268 10.17 21.92 -13.18
CA GLY A 268 8.77 21.55 -13.41
C GLY A 268 8.44 21.16 -14.85
N VAL A 269 9.44 21.04 -15.74
CA VAL A 269 9.25 20.79 -17.17
C VAL A 269 10.11 19.62 -17.67
N THR A 270 11.39 19.54 -17.30
CA THR A 270 12.27 18.51 -17.83
C THR A 270 12.06 17.19 -17.12
N VAL A 271 11.84 16.13 -17.90
CA VAL A 271 11.63 14.78 -17.38
C VAL A 271 12.93 13.99 -17.54
N ARG A 272 13.54 13.60 -16.41
CA ARG A 272 14.81 12.88 -16.35
C ARG A 272 14.61 11.42 -15.95
N LYS A 273 15.61 10.58 -16.25
CA LYS A 273 15.64 9.16 -15.83
C LYS A 273 16.74 8.97 -14.78
N GLY A 274 16.34 8.75 -13.55
CA GLY A 274 17.24 8.43 -12.45
C GLY A 274 17.53 6.95 -12.31
N PRO A 275 18.37 6.55 -11.35
CA PRO A 275 18.56 5.16 -10.97
C PRO A 275 17.29 4.53 -10.36
N GLY A 276 16.30 5.36 -9.99
CA GLY A 276 15.10 4.98 -9.25
C GLY A 276 15.39 4.89 -7.75
N TRP A 277 14.45 5.35 -6.93
CA TRP A 277 14.61 5.42 -5.47
C TRP A 277 14.67 3.99 -4.89
N GLY A 278 15.88 3.55 -4.54
CA GLY A 278 16.13 2.25 -3.94
C GLY A 278 16.11 2.34 -2.42
N ASP A 279 15.56 1.30 -1.78
CA ASP A 279 15.70 1.10 -0.34
C ASP A 279 16.60 -0.12 -0.12
N ASP A 280 17.85 0.09 0.30
CA ASP A 280 18.84 -0.97 0.53
C ASP A 280 18.61 -1.74 1.85
N ARG A 281 17.54 -1.43 2.58
CA ARG A 281 17.23 -2.05 3.88
C ARG A 281 16.67 -3.46 3.70
N PRO A 282 16.98 -4.40 4.61
CA PRO A 282 16.35 -5.71 4.64
C PRO A 282 14.83 -5.56 4.73
N TRP A 283 14.09 -6.39 3.99
CA TRP A 283 12.63 -6.35 3.93
C TRP A 283 11.95 -6.41 5.31
N ILE A 284 12.51 -7.16 6.28
CA ILE A 284 12.03 -7.24 7.67
C ILE A 284 12.07 -5.87 8.35
N ILE A 285 13.15 -5.11 8.17
CA ILE A 285 13.27 -3.77 8.78
C ILE A 285 12.25 -2.83 8.14
N THR A 286 11.97 -2.96 6.85
CA THR A 286 10.94 -2.18 6.15
C THR A 286 9.53 -2.46 6.67
N ILE A 287 9.27 -3.66 7.22
CA ILE A 287 7.98 -4.02 7.82
C ILE A 287 7.83 -3.43 9.22
N PHE A 288 8.87 -3.54 10.06
CA PHE A 288 8.82 -3.11 11.47
C PHE A 288 9.13 -1.61 11.68
N ASP A 289 9.85 -0.97 10.77
CA ASP A 289 10.05 0.48 10.72
C ASP A 289 9.64 1.03 9.33
N PRO A 290 8.31 1.07 9.06
CA PRO A 290 7.77 1.50 7.77
C PRO A 290 8.11 2.95 7.43
N PHE A 291 8.25 3.81 8.44
CA PHE A 291 8.53 5.23 8.26
C PHE A 291 10.02 5.57 8.29
N ASP A 292 10.89 4.62 8.59
CA ASP A 292 12.34 4.81 8.76
C ASP A 292 12.66 5.87 9.81
N LEU A 293 11.94 5.81 10.94
CA LEU A 293 12.18 6.70 12.06
C LEU A 293 13.64 6.58 12.53
N TRP A 294 14.20 5.37 12.45
CA TRP A 294 15.60 5.11 12.78
C TRP A 294 16.59 5.69 11.76
N GLY A 295 16.28 5.64 10.46
CA GLY A 295 17.11 6.20 9.40
C GLY A 295 17.09 7.73 9.36
N LEU A 296 15.91 8.32 9.62
CA LEU A 296 15.70 9.76 9.79
C LEU A 296 16.54 10.29 10.96
N ALA A 297 16.51 9.63 12.11
CA ALA A 297 17.33 9.98 13.27
C ALA A 297 18.84 9.92 12.99
N LYS A 298 19.26 9.11 12.01
CA LYS A 298 20.68 8.92 11.66
C LYS A 298 21.14 9.76 10.45
N GLY A 299 20.30 10.65 9.93
CA GLY A 299 20.64 11.59 8.85
C GLY A 299 20.96 10.95 7.49
N LYS A 300 20.49 9.73 7.23
CA LYS A 300 20.82 8.99 5.98
C LYS A 300 20.17 9.55 4.71
N ASP A 301 19.18 10.45 4.84
CA ASP A 301 18.41 10.99 3.71
C ASP A 301 19.27 11.71 2.65
N GLN A 302 20.38 12.36 3.04
CA GLN A 302 21.26 13.07 2.11
C GLN A 302 21.91 12.15 1.06
N LYS A 303 22.12 10.87 1.37
CA LYS A 303 22.73 9.90 0.42
C LYS A 303 21.77 9.46 -0.70
N THR A 304 20.50 9.82 -0.62
CA THR A 304 19.47 9.37 -1.58
C THR A 304 19.02 10.44 -2.58
N GLN A 305 19.59 11.64 -2.52
CA GLN A 305 19.20 12.80 -3.34
C GLN A 305 19.72 12.74 -4.78
N PHE A 306 19.38 11.67 -5.52
CA PHE A 306 19.81 11.52 -6.91
C PHE A 306 19.22 12.59 -7.85
N TRP A 307 18.18 13.30 -7.42
CA TRP A 307 17.48 14.30 -8.25
C TRP A 307 18.26 15.61 -8.46
N ASP A 308 19.34 15.84 -7.70
CA ASP A 308 20.23 17.00 -7.88
C ASP A 308 21.53 16.65 -8.65
N MET A 309 21.69 15.40 -9.09
CA MET A 309 22.85 14.90 -9.84
C MET A 309 22.81 15.29 -11.32
N ASN A 310 23.98 15.37 -11.94
CA ASN A 310 24.11 15.60 -13.39
C ASN A 310 23.69 14.35 -14.19
N ASP A 311 23.32 14.55 -15.46
CA ASP A 311 22.81 13.46 -16.30
C ASP A 311 23.85 12.33 -16.51
N GLU A 312 25.15 12.66 -16.56
CA GLU A 312 26.24 11.68 -16.62
C GLU A 312 26.33 10.83 -15.35
N GLU A 313 26.23 11.45 -14.16
CA GLU A 313 26.23 10.74 -12.87
C GLU A 313 25.03 9.80 -12.76
N LEU A 314 23.87 10.27 -13.24
CA LEU A 314 22.65 9.44 -13.31
C LEU A 314 22.84 8.23 -14.24
N GLU A 315 23.60 8.37 -15.33
CA GLU A 315 23.92 7.26 -16.23
C GLU A 315 24.83 6.23 -15.60
N ILE A 316 25.86 6.69 -14.90
CA ILE A 316 26.77 5.81 -14.16
C ILE A 316 25.99 4.99 -13.13
N LEU A 317 25.16 5.65 -12.31
CA LEU A 317 24.34 4.95 -11.30
C LEU A 317 23.33 3.99 -11.93
N ARG A 318 22.75 4.33 -13.09
CA ARG A 318 21.87 3.42 -13.85
C ARG A 318 22.65 2.20 -14.35
N ALA A 319 23.86 2.39 -14.89
CA ALA A 319 24.70 1.32 -15.39
C ALA A 319 25.15 0.39 -14.25
N GLU A 320 25.55 0.94 -13.10
CA GLU A 320 25.87 0.18 -11.90
C GLU A 320 24.66 -0.62 -11.42
N LYS A 321 23.48 0.00 -11.32
CA LYS A 321 22.26 -0.72 -10.89
C LYS A 321 21.90 -1.85 -11.86
N LYS A 322 22.10 -1.67 -13.17
CA LYS A 322 21.88 -2.70 -14.18
C LYS A 322 22.89 -3.84 -14.03
N LYS A 323 24.17 -3.54 -13.81
CA LYS A 323 25.23 -4.51 -13.53
C LYS A 323 24.98 -5.28 -12.23
N ASN A 324 24.41 -4.61 -11.24
CA ASN A 324 24.13 -5.14 -9.91
C ASN A 324 22.78 -5.87 -9.83
N LYS A 325 21.98 -5.86 -10.91
CA LYS A 325 20.67 -6.51 -10.94
C LYS A 325 20.85 -8.02 -10.85
N ARG A 326 20.27 -8.63 -9.81
CA ARG A 326 20.31 -10.08 -9.63
C ARG A 326 19.55 -10.77 -10.77
N GLY A 327 20.12 -11.86 -11.28
CA GLY A 327 19.42 -12.76 -12.20
C GLY A 327 18.23 -13.41 -11.49
N PHE A 328 17.16 -13.68 -12.24
CA PHE A 328 15.89 -14.21 -11.72
C PHE A 328 16.08 -15.45 -10.85
N LEU A 329 16.85 -16.44 -11.32
CA LEU A 329 17.16 -17.69 -10.59
C LEU A 329 17.88 -17.44 -9.25
N LYS A 330 18.86 -16.53 -9.22
CA LYS A 330 19.56 -16.15 -7.98
C LYS A 330 18.63 -15.45 -7.00
N GLY A 331 17.62 -14.72 -7.49
CA GLY A 331 16.58 -14.12 -6.66
C GLY A 331 15.63 -15.16 -6.07
N LEU A 332 15.31 -16.23 -6.81
CA LEU A 332 14.47 -17.32 -6.34
C LEU A 332 15.15 -18.17 -5.26
N LEU A 333 16.44 -18.48 -5.44
CA LEU A 333 17.22 -19.32 -4.50
C LEU A 333 17.57 -18.61 -3.18
N ASP A 334 17.63 -17.29 -3.20
CA ASP A 334 17.88 -16.48 -2.01
C ASP A 334 16.99 -15.22 -2.03
N PRO A 335 15.69 -15.40 -1.71
CA PRO A 335 14.69 -14.33 -1.80
C PRO A 335 14.98 -13.17 -0.85
N PHE A 336 15.72 -13.44 0.23
CA PHE A 336 16.04 -12.47 1.26
C PHE A 336 17.42 -11.80 1.10
N HIS A 337 18.14 -12.13 0.02
CA HIS A 337 19.47 -11.61 -0.27
C HIS A 337 20.47 -11.79 0.88
N LEU A 338 20.36 -12.91 1.60
CA LEU A 338 21.22 -13.21 2.74
C LEU A 338 22.62 -13.60 2.26
N TRP A 339 22.73 -14.28 1.13
CA TRP A 339 23.92 -14.98 0.66
C TRP A 339 24.51 -14.39 -0.64
N GLY A 340 25.77 -14.76 -0.94
CA GLY A 340 26.55 -14.28 -2.10
C GLY A 340 27.45 -13.07 -1.79
N GLU A 341 28.34 -12.70 -2.73
CA GLU A 341 29.37 -11.66 -2.55
C GLU A 341 28.85 -10.29 -2.08
N ARG A 342 27.57 -10.01 -2.32
CA ARG A 342 26.90 -8.76 -1.93
C ARG A 342 25.72 -8.95 -0.98
N GLY A 343 25.52 -10.18 -0.51
CA GLY A 343 24.47 -10.53 0.43
C GLY A 343 24.68 -9.85 1.79
N TYR A 344 23.60 -9.72 2.56
CA TYR A 344 23.64 -9.03 3.85
C TYR A 344 24.61 -9.66 4.84
N VAL A 345 24.73 -11.00 4.84
CA VAL A 345 25.63 -11.72 5.74
C VAL A 345 27.10 -11.38 5.44
N VAL A 346 27.49 -11.38 4.18
CA VAL A 346 28.87 -11.03 3.76
C VAL A 346 29.18 -9.56 4.05
N LYS A 347 28.25 -8.64 3.79
CA LYS A 347 28.42 -7.22 4.15
C LYS A 347 28.56 -7.00 5.65
N TYR A 348 27.80 -7.75 6.47
CA TYR A 348 27.91 -7.70 7.92
C TYR A 348 29.29 -8.16 8.38
N PHE A 349 29.77 -9.30 7.90
CA PHE A 349 31.11 -9.80 8.24
C PHE A 349 32.24 -8.87 7.78
N HIS A 350 32.15 -8.29 6.58
CA HIS A 350 33.13 -7.30 6.12
C HIS A 350 33.15 -6.04 6.98
N LYS A 351 31.96 -5.58 7.43
CA LYS A 351 31.85 -4.42 8.30
C LYS A 351 32.43 -4.68 9.69
N VAL A 352 32.13 -5.84 10.28
CA VAL A 352 32.70 -6.26 11.57
C VAL A 352 34.23 -6.36 11.49
N LYS A 353 34.75 -7.04 10.45
CA LYS A 353 36.20 -7.20 10.23
C LYS A 353 36.91 -5.87 9.93
N GLY A 354 36.22 -4.93 9.29
CA GLY A 354 36.72 -3.56 9.07
C GLY A 354 36.75 -2.72 10.34
N GLN A 355 35.78 -2.88 11.23
CA GLN A 355 35.78 -2.24 12.55
C GLN A 355 36.88 -2.80 13.45
N GLU A 356 37.11 -4.12 13.46
CA GLU A 356 38.22 -4.76 14.19
C GLU A 356 39.60 -4.28 13.74
N ARG A 357 39.81 -4.05 12.44
CA ARG A 357 41.06 -3.48 11.93
C ARG A 357 41.26 -2.01 12.32
N SER A 358 40.16 -1.23 12.37
CA SER A 358 40.19 0.17 12.80
C SER A 358 40.44 0.32 14.31
N SER A 359 39.88 -0.57 15.15
CA SER A 359 40.16 -0.59 16.58
C SER A 359 41.54 -1.17 16.90
N GLY A 360 41.99 -2.20 16.16
CA GLY A 360 43.34 -2.76 16.29
C GLY A 360 44.45 -1.77 15.92
N GLY A 361 44.26 -0.95 14.88
CA GLY A 361 45.21 0.11 14.51
C GLY A 361 45.31 1.24 15.56
N ALA A 362 44.20 1.58 16.22
CA ALA A 362 44.21 2.53 17.33
C ALA A 362 44.92 1.97 18.58
N THR A 363 44.85 0.66 18.83
CA THR A 363 45.60 0.00 19.91
C THR A 363 47.10 -0.12 19.59
N GLN A 364 47.46 -0.22 18.31
CA GLN A 364 48.86 -0.27 17.86
C GLN A 364 49.55 1.10 17.94
N GLN A 365 48.86 2.20 17.58
CA GLN A 365 49.37 3.56 17.75
C GLN A 365 49.59 3.95 19.23
N VAL A 366 48.75 3.46 20.16
CA VAL A 366 48.96 3.71 21.60
C VAL A 366 50.14 2.89 22.16
N ARG A 367 50.45 1.71 21.59
CA ARG A 367 51.65 0.93 21.95
C ARG A 367 52.95 1.53 21.43
N GLU A 368 52.97 2.01 20.17
CA GLU A 368 54.17 2.68 19.62
C GLU A 368 54.51 3.99 20.37
N VAL A 369 53.51 4.75 20.82
CA VAL A 369 53.76 5.97 21.61
C VAL A 369 54.25 5.64 23.03
N GLY A 370 53.81 4.51 23.60
CA GLY A 370 54.29 4.02 24.90
C GLY A 370 55.72 3.47 24.89
N GLU A 371 56.14 2.79 23.81
CA GLU A 371 57.49 2.23 23.69
C GLU A 371 58.57 3.30 23.39
N ILE A 372 58.21 4.44 22.78
CA ILE A 372 59.16 5.54 22.55
C ILE A 372 59.49 6.30 23.85
N GLN A 373 58.61 6.25 24.85
CA GLN A 373 58.83 6.93 26.14
C GLN A 373 59.65 6.11 27.14
N ASP A 374 59.69 4.78 27.00
CA ASP A 374 60.37 3.87 27.95
C ASP A 374 61.84 3.55 27.56
N GLY A 375 62.28 3.96 26.37
CA GLY A 375 63.64 3.72 25.87
C GLY A 375 64.70 4.76 26.26
N GLY A 376 64.34 5.79 27.03
CA GLY A 376 65.19 6.97 27.28
C GLY A 376 65.92 7.02 28.64
N GLU A 377 65.62 6.14 29.58
CA GLU A 377 65.99 6.36 30.99
C GLU A 377 66.67 5.13 31.64
N SER A 378 67.80 4.67 31.10
CA SER A 378 68.66 3.73 31.85
C SER A 378 70.13 3.70 31.39
N THR A 379 70.83 4.84 31.44
CA THR A 379 72.30 4.84 31.59
C THR A 379 72.77 6.16 32.22
N LYS A 380 72.76 6.22 33.56
CA LYS A 380 73.65 7.07 34.36
C LYS A 380 73.50 6.67 35.83
N ASN A 381 74.44 5.87 36.33
CA ASN A 381 74.96 5.88 37.69
C ASN A 381 75.99 4.76 37.85
N MET A 382 77.24 5.07 37.48
CA MET A 382 78.42 4.37 37.97
C MET A 382 79.58 5.38 37.98
N VAL A 383 79.79 5.97 39.16
CA VAL A 383 81.03 6.45 39.81
C VAL A 383 80.63 7.45 40.89
#